data_AF-Q2T5G3-F1
#
_entry.id   AF-Q2T5G3-F1
#
_cell.length_a   1.000
_cell.length_b   1.000
_cell.length_c   1.000
_cell.angle_alpha   90.00
_cell.angle_beta   90.00
_cell.angle_gamma   90.00
#
_symmetry.space_group_name_H-M   'P 1'
#
loop_
_entity.id
_entity.type
_entity.pdbx_description
1 polymer ?
#
loop_
_entity_poly.entity_id
_entity_poly.type
_entity_poly.pdbx_seq_one_letter_code
_entity_poly.pdbx_strand_id
1 'polypeptide(L)'
;MRRPNADTCCPSRARARAHTPLLNRRSGRRAATPERDGTNGPSPSSMPPASPRITPGRSARARLRIDGLSTEPCERNTRRSPATEPRLLGRAQTPASPRAGGPQRQTRYDVRPFIRSFVVLFMSGNTFWLAAPWAALFVAALAAVWFPKLRAASVGLGALGYAGAFATGLIAPVALAPIALLAAAAYAVAPQRHAAVRIAGHAVFVALALALMLHWLPGFHNPRVIGSVRYTPDAAPFSMYLNLDKPLVGFWLLWTLPWLRPIDDRARAWRAGIVAAVATSAVCLVFALGVGLVGWAPKWPESAWLWFANNLLFVCFAEEALFRGYLQGGLSRLLANRAPASGALALIAAALLFGAAHAAGGWQWVALATVAGVGYGLAYRAGGLQAAVLAHVGLNLAHFGLFTYPMLAVAR
;
A
#
# COMPACT_ATOMS: atom_id res chain seq x y z
N MET A 1 35.23 23.99 80.48
CA MET A 1 36.70 23.99 80.32
C MET A 1 37.06 23.89 78.83
N ARG A 2 38.29 24.30 78.47
CA ARG A 2 39.08 24.03 77.24
C ARG A 2 38.45 23.34 75.99
N ARG A 3 38.62 23.97 74.81
CA ARG A 3 38.95 23.31 73.52
C ARG A 3 40.50 23.09 73.44
N PRO A 4 41.19 22.73 72.32
CA PRO A 4 40.79 22.27 70.96
C PRO A 4 41.67 21.08 70.44
N ASN A 5 41.83 20.95 69.10
CA ASN A 5 42.97 20.35 68.34
C ASN A 5 43.08 18.80 68.23
N ALA A 6 43.78 18.22 67.23
CA ALA A 6 44.18 18.68 65.86
C ALA A 6 44.72 17.50 65.00
N ASP A 7 45.04 17.79 63.73
CA ASP A 7 45.44 16.93 62.59
C ASP A 7 46.69 16.03 62.77
N THR A 8 46.85 15.01 61.89
CA THR A 8 48.19 14.64 61.33
C THR A 8 48.19 13.76 60.05
N CYS A 9 49.10 14.07 59.11
CA CYS A 9 49.79 13.23 58.10
C CYS A 9 49.08 12.40 56.98
N CYS A 10 49.11 12.92 55.74
CA CYS A 10 49.99 12.52 54.60
C CYS A 10 50.32 11.04 54.24
N PRO A 11 50.84 10.72 53.00
CA PRO A 11 50.64 11.36 51.67
C PRO A 11 50.63 10.40 50.44
N SER A 12 50.19 10.87 49.25
CA SER A 12 51.00 10.80 47.99
C SER A 12 50.36 11.40 46.70
N ARG A 13 51.16 12.25 46.02
CA ARG A 13 51.28 12.60 44.57
C ARG A 13 50.02 12.85 43.67
N ALA A 14 49.94 14.10 43.18
CA ALA A 14 49.18 14.55 41.98
C ALA A 14 50.02 14.40 40.68
N ARG A 15 49.63 14.77 39.43
CA ARG A 15 49.06 16.04 38.85
C ARG A 15 48.33 15.73 37.51
N ALA A 16 47.17 16.32 37.16
CA ALA A 16 46.86 17.66 36.59
C ALA A 16 47.15 17.81 35.06
N ARG A 17 46.13 18.06 34.20
CA ARG A 17 45.62 19.36 33.65
C ARG A 17 46.54 20.05 32.61
N ALA A 18 46.09 20.72 31.53
CA ALA A 18 44.76 20.85 30.88
C ALA A 18 44.86 21.63 29.51
N HIS A 19 43.70 21.80 28.82
CA HIS A 19 43.36 22.83 27.82
C HIS A 19 43.76 22.74 26.31
N THR A 20 43.01 23.53 25.55
CA THR A 20 42.76 23.68 24.09
C THR A 20 43.46 24.94 23.50
N PRO A 21 43.29 25.36 22.21
CA PRO A 21 42.84 24.69 20.97
C PRO A 21 43.69 25.03 19.68
N LEU A 22 43.21 24.54 18.51
CA LEU A 22 43.24 25.19 17.18
C LEU A 22 44.50 25.22 16.26
N LEU A 23 44.18 25.46 14.98
CA LEU A 23 44.97 25.91 13.82
C LEU A 23 45.75 24.91 12.93
N ASN A 24 45.86 25.32 11.66
CA ASN A 24 46.15 24.52 10.46
C ASN A 24 47.24 25.24 9.63
N ARG A 25 48.33 24.56 9.22
CA ARG A 25 49.02 24.86 7.96
C ARG A 25 50.01 23.79 7.44
N ARG A 26 49.79 23.44 6.17
CA ARG A 26 50.65 22.92 5.07
C ARG A 26 52.18 22.72 5.22
N SER A 27 52.66 21.82 4.35
CA SER A 27 54.02 21.65 3.75
C SER A 27 55.03 20.74 4.47
N GLY A 28 55.88 19.92 3.81
CA GLY A 28 55.75 19.29 2.46
C GLY A 28 57.01 19.30 1.55
N ARG A 29 57.40 18.12 1.01
CA ARG A 29 58.25 17.82 -0.19
C ARG A 29 58.26 16.28 -0.43
N ARG A 30 58.14 15.75 -1.66
CA ARG A 30 59.18 15.39 -2.69
C ARG A 30 60.25 14.41 -2.17
N ALA A 31 60.72 13.37 -2.89
CA ALA A 31 60.36 12.68 -4.15
C ALA A 31 61.01 11.26 -4.12
N ALA A 32 61.17 10.38 -5.14
CA ALA A 32 60.99 10.39 -6.62
C ALA A 32 60.83 8.92 -7.15
N THR A 33 60.93 8.71 -8.48
CA THR A 33 61.04 7.40 -9.19
C THR A 33 62.39 7.26 -9.94
N PRO A 34 62.83 6.03 -10.27
CA PRO A 34 62.90 5.53 -11.68
C PRO A 34 62.02 4.28 -11.89
N GLU A 35 61.60 3.78 -13.08
CA GLU A 35 62.28 3.42 -14.35
C GLU A 35 63.24 2.19 -14.24
N ARG A 36 63.29 1.20 -15.17
CA ARG A 36 62.57 0.95 -16.45
C ARG A 36 62.61 -0.56 -16.86
N ASP A 37 62.06 -0.87 -18.05
CA ASP A 37 62.25 -2.05 -18.94
C ASP A 37 61.66 -3.43 -18.52
N GLY A 38 61.27 -4.32 -19.45
CA GLY A 38 61.13 -4.16 -20.90
C GLY A 38 60.62 -5.40 -21.70
N THR A 39 59.84 -5.12 -22.76
CA THR A 39 59.62 -5.84 -24.05
C THR A 39 58.99 -7.27 -24.16
N ASN A 40 58.41 -7.50 -25.37
CA ASN A 40 58.16 -8.76 -26.12
C ASN A 40 56.90 -9.65 -25.94
N GLY A 41 56.06 -9.69 -27.00
CA GLY A 41 55.60 -10.97 -27.61
C GLY A 41 54.08 -11.32 -27.55
N PRO A 42 53.41 -11.71 -28.67
CA PRO A 42 51.97 -12.04 -28.67
C PRO A 42 51.52 -13.38 -29.32
N SER A 43 50.30 -13.85 -28.93
CA SER A 43 49.37 -14.74 -29.70
C SER A 43 49.78 -16.22 -29.93
N PRO A 44 48.93 -17.14 -30.48
CA PRO A 44 47.48 -17.10 -30.81
C PRO A 44 46.64 -18.34 -30.35
N SER A 45 45.31 -18.33 -30.66
CA SER A 45 44.40 -19.50 -30.83
C SER A 45 43.94 -20.26 -29.55
N SER A 46 42.88 -21.09 -29.55
CA SER A 46 41.95 -21.59 -30.59
C SER A 46 40.50 -21.78 -30.04
N MET A 47 39.54 -22.27 -30.86
CA MET A 47 38.11 -22.49 -30.51
C MET A 47 37.64 -23.94 -30.90
N PRO A 48 36.37 -24.36 -30.69
CA PRO A 48 36.02 -25.71 -30.20
C PRO A 48 35.73 -26.75 -31.31
N PRO A 49 35.28 -27.96 -30.92
CA PRO A 49 34.15 -28.56 -31.65
C PRO A 49 33.08 -29.29 -30.81
N ALA A 50 31.86 -29.26 -31.38
CA ALA A 50 30.83 -30.32 -31.50
C ALA A 50 30.18 -31.02 -30.27
N SER A 51 28.85 -31.10 -30.34
CA SER A 51 28.01 -32.13 -29.69
C SER A 51 27.81 -33.36 -30.60
N PRO A 52 27.38 -34.51 -30.08
CA PRO A 52 26.50 -35.45 -30.78
C PRO A 52 25.02 -35.25 -30.41
N ARG A 53 24.11 -35.97 -31.09
CA ARG A 53 22.64 -35.75 -31.13
C ARG A 53 21.92 -37.08 -31.42
N ILE A 54 20.57 -37.11 -31.37
CA ILE A 54 19.66 -38.19 -31.86
C ILE A 54 19.58 -39.39 -30.87
N THR A 55 18.47 -40.12 -30.64
CA THR A 55 17.13 -40.27 -31.29
C THR A 55 15.96 -40.27 -30.26
N PRO A 56 14.68 -40.09 -30.64
CA PRO A 56 13.52 -40.14 -29.74
C PRO A 56 12.72 -41.46 -29.79
N GLY A 57 11.85 -41.69 -28.81
CA GLY A 57 10.95 -42.87 -28.72
C GLY A 57 9.46 -42.53 -28.50
N ARG A 58 8.59 -43.27 -29.20
CA ARG A 58 7.11 -43.36 -29.02
C ARG A 58 6.78 -44.26 -27.81
N SER A 59 5.59 -44.33 -27.21
CA SER A 59 4.32 -43.56 -27.26
C SER A 59 3.33 -44.15 -26.24
N ALA A 60 2.35 -43.39 -25.73
CA ALA A 60 1.11 -43.95 -25.18
C ALA A 60 -0.07 -42.97 -25.29
N ARG A 61 -1.30 -43.49 -25.41
CA ARG A 61 -2.55 -42.72 -25.28
C ARG A 61 -3.11 -42.92 -23.87
N ALA A 62 -3.62 -41.86 -23.26
CA ALA A 62 -4.63 -41.96 -22.21
C ALA A 62 -5.78 -41.01 -22.55
N ARG A 63 -6.94 -41.58 -22.94
CA ARG A 63 -8.20 -40.84 -22.95
C ARG A 63 -8.92 -41.16 -21.65
N LEU A 64 -9.37 -40.13 -20.93
CA LEU A 64 -10.34 -40.28 -19.86
C LEU A 64 -11.58 -39.45 -20.22
N ARG A 65 -12.59 -40.13 -20.74
CA ARG A 65 -13.98 -39.69 -20.60
C ARG A 65 -14.39 -39.98 -19.16
N ILE A 66 -15.12 -39.06 -18.55
CA ILE A 66 -16.23 -39.41 -17.68
C ILE A 66 -17.43 -38.68 -18.26
N ASP A 67 -18.36 -39.45 -18.83
CA ASP A 67 -19.66 -38.93 -19.28
C ASP A 67 -20.65 -38.98 -18.10
N GLY A 68 -21.64 -38.08 -18.12
CA GLY A 68 -22.90 -38.26 -17.40
C GLY A 68 -23.00 -37.63 -16.00
N LEU A 69 -23.75 -36.54 -15.91
CA LEU A 69 -25.06 -36.58 -15.24
C LEU A 69 -25.95 -35.41 -15.71
N SER A 70 -27.14 -35.77 -16.21
CA SER A 70 -28.40 -35.00 -16.35
C SER A 70 -28.37 -33.48 -16.08
N THR A 71 -28.59 -32.60 -17.06
CA THR A 71 -29.89 -32.22 -17.67
C THR A 71 -30.94 -31.66 -16.70
N GLU A 72 -31.21 -30.35 -16.81
CA GLU A 72 -32.53 -29.73 -17.12
C GLU A 72 -33.82 -30.46 -16.65
N PRO A 73 -34.81 -29.73 -16.09
CA PRO A 73 -35.49 -28.71 -16.89
C PRO A 73 -35.84 -27.37 -16.23
N CYS A 74 -35.70 -26.32 -17.04
CA CYS A 74 -36.46 -25.08 -16.98
C CYS A 74 -37.98 -25.34 -17.01
N GLU A 75 -38.71 -24.94 -15.95
CA GLU A 75 -40.17 -25.11 -15.89
C GLU A 75 -40.92 -24.01 -16.64
N ARG A 76 -41.83 -24.43 -17.52
CA ARG A 76 -42.56 -23.57 -18.48
C ARG A 76 -44.03 -23.50 -18.10
N ASN A 77 -44.49 -22.39 -17.51
CA ASN A 77 -45.92 -22.18 -17.28
C ASN A 77 -46.55 -21.26 -18.35
N THR A 78 -47.22 -21.88 -19.33
CA THR A 78 -48.02 -21.18 -20.35
C THR A 78 -49.51 -21.41 -20.10
N ARG A 79 -50.27 -20.37 -19.74
CA ARG A 79 -51.74 -20.36 -19.88
C ARG A 79 -52.25 -19.12 -20.61
N ARG A 80 -52.97 -19.43 -21.68
CA ARG A 80 -53.55 -18.61 -22.77
C ARG A 80 -54.33 -17.36 -22.33
N SER A 81 -54.28 -16.34 -23.19
CA SER A 81 -55.30 -15.27 -23.31
C SER A 81 -56.67 -15.82 -23.76
N PRO A 82 -57.74 -15.00 -23.81
CA PRO A 82 -58.03 -14.30 -25.07
C PRO A 82 -58.63 -12.87 -24.96
N ALA A 83 -58.43 -12.07 -26.02
CA ALA A 83 -59.16 -10.84 -26.38
C ALA A 83 -59.04 -9.63 -25.41
N THR A 84 -59.21 -8.36 -25.84
CA THR A 84 -59.70 -7.84 -27.14
C THR A 84 -58.90 -6.60 -27.59
N GLU A 85 -58.72 -6.41 -28.91
CA GLU A 85 -58.28 -5.13 -29.53
C GLU A 85 -59.46 -4.12 -29.55
N PRO A 86 -59.29 -2.79 -29.80
CA PRO A 86 -58.74 -2.29 -31.06
C PRO A 86 -57.78 -1.08 -30.99
N ARG A 87 -57.09 -0.93 -32.12
CA ARG A 87 -56.15 0.13 -32.52
C ARG A 87 -56.69 1.55 -32.43
N LEU A 88 -55.77 2.51 -32.29
CA LEU A 88 -55.84 3.81 -32.98
C LEU A 88 -54.47 4.19 -33.55
N LEU A 89 -54.44 4.94 -34.66
CA LEU A 89 -53.22 5.28 -35.41
C LEU A 89 -52.57 6.58 -34.90
N GLY A 90 -51.23 6.63 -34.86
CA GLY A 90 -50.47 7.71 -34.19
C GLY A 90 -49.18 8.19 -34.89
N ARG A 91 -49.11 8.13 -36.22
CA ARG A 91 -48.20 8.89 -37.15
C ARG A 91 -46.76 9.20 -36.68
N ALA A 92 -45.77 8.50 -37.26
CA ALA A 92 -44.34 8.75 -37.00
C ALA A 92 -43.86 10.17 -37.38
N GLN A 93 -42.91 10.71 -36.61
CA GLN A 93 -42.15 11.93 -36.94
C GLN A 93 -40.70 11.86 -36.45
N THR A 94 -39.75 12.00 -37.38
CA THR A 94 -38.35 12.44 -37.23
C THR A 94 -37.73 12.43 -38.65
N PRO A 95 -36.63 13.15 -38.95
CA PRO A 95 -35.76 13.93 -38.05
C PRO A 95 -35.72 15.43 -38.36
N ALA A 96 -35.18 16.21 -37.41
CA ALA A 96 -34.65 17.54 -37.68
C ALA A 96 -33.40 17.78 -36.81
N SER A 97 -32.30 18.20 -37.44
CA SER A 97 -31.10 18.73 -36.79
C SER A 97 -30.84 20.13 -37.34
N PRO A 98 -30.51 21.10 -36.46
CA PRO A 98 -29.46 22.02 -36.89
C PRO A 98 -28.49 22.47 -35.78
N ARG A 99 -27.20 22.44 -36.17
CA ARG A 99 -26.12 23.37 -35.78
C ARG A 99 -25.49 23.25 -34.38
N ALA A 100 -24.24 23.71 -34.34
CA ALA A 100 -23.34 23.72 -33.19
C ALA A 100 -23.01 25.16 -32.77
N GLY A 101 -22.25 25.31 -31.67
CA GLY A 101 -21.57 26.57 -31.34
C GLY A 101 -22.17 27.38 -30.18
N GLY A 102 -22.22 26.80 -28.98
CA GLY A 102 -22.40 27.54 -27.72
C GLY A 102 -21.11 27.54 -26.90
N PRO A 103 -20.59 28.69 -26.42
CA PRO A 103 -19.35 28.73 -25.66
C PRO A 103 -19.55 28.15 -24.25
N GLN A 104 -18.70 27.18 -23.86
CA GLN A 104 -18.68 26.68 -22.49
C GLN A 104 -18.26 27.79 -21.52
N ARG A 105 -19.19 28.23 -20.67
CA ARG A 105 -18.83 29.03 -19.49
C ARG A 105 -18.00 28.16 -18.53
N GLN A 106 -16.71 28.44 -18.43
CA GLN A 106 -15.90 27.97 -17.30
C GLN A 106 -16.46 28.58 -16.01
N THR A 107 -17.20 27.79 -15.25
CA THR A 107 -17.58 28.13 -13.88
C THR A 107 -16.32 28.12 -13.02
N ARG A 108 -15.92 29.30 -12.51
CA ARG A 108 -14.88 29.37 -11.47
C ARG A 108 -15.43 28.63 -10.25
N TYR A 109 -14.76 27.55 -9.86
CA TYR A 109 -15.06 26.85 -8.60
C TYR A 109 -14.80 27.79 -7.42
N ASP A 110 -15.87 28.24 -6.76
CA ASP A 110 -15.74 28.80 -5.42
C ASP A 110 -15.60 27.64 -4.43
N VAL A 111 -14.53 27.65 -3.64
CA VAL A 111 -14.24 26.66 -2.59
C VAL A 111 -14.85 27.02 -1.24
N ARG A 112 -15.37 28.25 -1.09
CA ARG A 112 -16.01 28.74 0.14
C ARG A 112 -17.25 27.92 0.56
N PRO A 113 -18.11 27.40 -0.35
CA PRO A 113 -19.20 26.50 0.01
C PRO A 113 -18.70 25.19 0.63
N PHE A 114 -17.61 24.59 0.12
CA PHE A 114 -17.07 23.33 0.66
C PHE A 114 -16.54 23.50 2.08
N ILE A 115 -15.79 24.58 2.33
CA ILE A 115 -15.32 24.92 3.69
C ILE A 115 -16.51 25.18 4.63
N ARG A 116 -17.54 25.90 4.17
CA ARG A 116 -18.76 26.12 4.97
C ARG A 116 -19.51 24.82 5.26
N SER A 117 -19.74 23.95 4.29
CA SER A 117 -20.41 22.66 4.53
C SER A 117 -19.63 21.76 5.49
N PHE A 118 -18.31 21.71 5.37
CA PHE A 118 -17.46 20.93 6.28
C PHE A 118 -17.49 21.47 7.71
N VAL A 119 -17.47 22.80 7.89
CA VAL A 119 -17.52 23.46 9.21
C VAL A 119 -18.93 23.45 9.83
N VAL A 120 -19.99 23.68 9.05
CA VAL A 120 -21.38 23.74 9.55
C VAL A 120 -21.89 22.35 9.94
N LEU A 121 -21.52 21.30 9.20
CA LEU A 121 -21.84 19.92 9.59
C LEU A 121 -21.19 19.55 10.94
N PHE A 122 -19.99 20.07 11.21
CA PHE A 122 -19.27 19.95 12.48
C PHE A 122 -19.92 20.68 13.66
N MET A 123 -20.89 21.58 13.43
CA MET A 123 -21.54 22.37 14.49
C MET A 123 -22.81 21.72 15.07
N SER A 124 -23.29 20.60 14.52
CA SER A 124 -24.27 19.76 15.20
C SER A 124 -23.54 18.76 16.10
N GLY A 125 -23.85 18.76 17.40
CA GLY A 125 -23.04 18.05 18.41
C GLY A 125 -22.87 16.55 18.13
N ASN A 126 -23.87 15.91 17.54
CA ASN A 126 -23.83 14.48 17.23
C ASN A 126 -22.86 14.15 16.06
N THR A 127 -22.75 15.02 15.06
CA THR A 127 -21.87 14.78 13.90
C THR A 127 -20.40 15.07 14.21
N PHE A 128 -20.11 15.98 15.15
CA PHE A 128 -18.75 16.16 15.68
C PHE A 128 -18.18 14.84 16.22
N TRP A 129 -18.93 14.16 17.11
CA TRP A 129 -18.48 12.91 17.72
C TRP A 129 -18.32 11.76 16.72
N LEU A 130 -19.13 11.73 15.67
CA LEU A 130 -18.99 10.74 14.58
C LEU A 130 -17.80 11.04 13.65
N ALA A 131 -17.40 12.31 13.48
CA ALA A 131 -16.30 12.71 12.59
C ALA A 131 -14.93 12.72 13.28
N ALA A 132 -14.87 13.05 14.58
CA ALA A 132 -13.62 13.19 15.34
C ALA A 132 -12.73 11.91 15.36
N PRO A 133 -13.26 10.68 15.48
CA PRO A 133 -12.46 9.46 15.39
C PRO A 133 -11.69 9.35 14.06
N TRP A 134 -12.35 9.63 12.94
CA TRP A 134 -11.74 9.58 11.61
C TRP A 134 -10.69 10.67 11.43
N ALA A 135 -10.96 11.89 11.89
CA ALA A 135 -9.98 12.97 11.87
C ALA A 135 -8.72 12.62 12.69
N ALA A 136 -8.89 12.05 13.90
CA ALA A 136 -7.79 11.60 14.73
C ALA A 136 -6.98 10.48 14.06
N LEU A 137 -7.64 9.48 13.46
CA LEU A 137 -6.97 8.40 12.73
C LEU A 137 -6.25 8.90 11.46
N PHE A 138 -6.84 9.79 10.68
CA PHE A 138 -6.19 10.38 9.50
C PHE A 138 -4.93 11.18 9.88
N VAL A 139 -4.99 12.02 10.91
CA VAL A 139 -3.81 12.75 11.40
C VAL A 139 -2.80 11.80 12.04
N ALA A 140 -3.23 10.74 12.72
CA ALA A 140 -2.34 9.71 13.26
C ALA A 140 -1.55 8.99 12.16
N ALA A 141 -2.20 8.62 11.05
CA ALA A 141 -1.56 7.96 9.90
C ALA A 141 -0.58 8.91 9.18
N LEU A 142 -1.00 10.16 8.97
CA LEU A 142 -0.15 11.21 8.40
C LEU A 142 1.11 11.44 9.26
N ALA A 143 0.94 11.59 10.57
CA ALA A 143 2.05 11.74 11.51
C ALA A 143 2.98 10.50 11.49
N ALA A 144 2.42 9.28 11.48
CA ALA A 144 3.18 8.04 11.51
C ALA A 144 4.12 7.89 10.31
N VAL A 145 3.58 8.06 9.09
CA VAL A 145 4.28 7.77 7.82
C VAL A 145 5.21 8.91 7.43
N TRP A 146 4.87 10.16 7.73
CA TRP A 146 5.55 11.32 7.15
C TRP A 146 6.43 12.09 8.13
N PHE A 147 6.20 11.97 9.44
CA PHE A 147 6.85 12.81 10.46
C PHE A 147 7.44 11.94 11.59
N PRO A 148 8.67 11.40 11.44
CA PRO A 148 9.31 10.56 12.46
C PRO A 148 9.28 11.14 13.89
N LYS A 149 9.46 12.47 14.00
CA LYS A 149 9.42 13.22 15.27
C LYS A 149 8.04 13.22 15.96
N LEU A 150 6.96 12.99 15.21
CA LEU A 150 5.58 12.97 15.71
C LEU A 150 5.07 11.54 16.01
N ARG A 151 5.96 10.52 16.05
CA ARG A 151 5.58 9.12 16.34
C ARG A 151 4.78 8.97 17.64
N ALA A 152 5.17 9.66 18.71
CA ALA A 152 4.44 9.59 19.98
C ALA A 152 3.02 10.20 19.88
N ALA A 153 2.90 11.35 19.19
CA ALA A 153 1.62 11.97 18.91
C ALA A 153 0.74 11.10 17.99
N SER A 154 1.34 10.38 17.03
CA SER A 154 0.64 9.39 16.20
C SER A 154 0.04 8.24 17.03
N VAL A 155 0.78 7.69 17.99
CA VAL A 155 0.26 6.66 18.92
C VAL A 155 -0.89 7.23 19.76
N GLY A 156 -0.73 8.44 20.32
CA GLY A 156 -1.78 9.10 21.11
C GLY A 156 -3.06 9.39 20.30
N LEU A 157 -2.93 10.00 19.12
CA LEU A 157 -4.05 10.26 18.21
C LEU A 157 -4.71 8.98 17.70
N GLY A 158 -3.92 7.93 17.44
CA GLY A 158 -4.43 6.63 17.06
C GLY A 158 -5.26 6.00 18.19
N ALA A 159 -4.73 5.99 19.41
CA ALA A 159 -5.43 5.51 20.60
C ALA A 159 -6.72 6.29 20.86
N LEU A 160 -6.68 7.63 20.77
CA LEU A 160 -7.88 8.49 20.87
C LEU A 160 -8.89 8.22 19.75
N GLY A 161 -8.43 7.97 18.52
CA GLY A 161 -9.28 7.61 17.39
C GLY A 161 -10.00 6.28 17.60
N TYR A 162 -9.28 5.22 18.00
CA TYR A 162 -9.89 3.92 18.31
C TYR A 162 -10.77 3.96 19.57
N ALA A 163 -10.41 4.72 20.60
CA ALA A 163 -11.26 4.93 21.78
C ALA A 163 -12.55 5.70 21.45
N GLY A 164 -12.47 6.73 20.59
CA GLY A 164 -13.63 7.45 20.09
C GLY A 164 -14.53 6.58 19.19
N ALA A 165 -13.94 5.72 18.35
CA ALA A 165 -14.68 4.74 17.56
C ALA A 165 -15.37 3.69 18.44
N PHE A 166 -14.77 3.27 19.55
CA PHE A 166 -15.41 2.42 20.56
C PHE A 166 -16.56 3.14 21.28
N ALA A 167 -16.33 4.36 21.77
CA ALA A 167 -17.33 5.17 22.47
C ALA A 167 -18.54 5.56 21.59
N THR A 168 -18.37 5.64 20.27
CA THR A 168 -19.46 5.88 19.30
C THR A 168 -20.09 4.60 18.75
N GLY A 169 -19.70 3.42 19.25
CA GLY A 169 -20.25 2.14 18.80
C GLY A 169 -19.79 1.68 17.41
N LEU A 170 -18.86 2.40 16.77
CA LEU A 170 -18.20 1.96 15.52
C LEU A 170 -17.30 0.73 15.76
N ILE A 171 -16.88 0.50 17.01
CA ILE A 171 -16.16 -0.71 17.45
C ILE A 171 -16.92 -1.35 18.61
N ALA A 172 -17.36 -2.59 18.43
CA ALA A 172 -18.01 -3.38 19.47
C ALA A 172 -17.00 -4.10 20.39
N PRO A 173 -17.37 -4.47 21.63
CA PRO A 173 -16.48 -5.16 22.58
C PRO A 173 -15.77 -6.42 22.04
N VAL A 174 -16.40 -7.16 21.11
CA VAL A 174 -15.79 -8.34 20.48
C VAL A 174 -14.51 -8.00 19.69
N ALA A 175 -14.41 -6.80 19.12
CA ALA A 175 -13.24 -6.34 18.36
C ALA A 175 -12.03 -5.99 19.26
N LEU A 176 -12.19 -6.01 20.60
CA LEU A 176 -11.05 -5.96 21.52
C LEU A 176 -10.23 -7.27 21.47
N ALA A 177 -10.83 -8.40 21.10
CA ALA A 177 -10.14 -9.69 21.00
C ALA A 177 -8.99 -9.69 19.97
N PRO A 178 -9.16 -9.26 18.70
CA PRO A 178 -8.04 -9.15 17.77
C PRO A 178 -6.98 -8.12 18.20
N ILE A 179 -7.36 -7.04 18.89
CA ILE A 179 -6.39 -6.08 19.45
C ILE A 179 -5.51 -6.75 20.53
N ALA A 180 -6.12 -7.54 21.42
CA ALA A 180 -5.40 -8.33 22.42
C ALA A 180 -4.52 -9.43 21.78
N LEU A 181 -5.01 -10.09 20.72
CA LEU A 181 -4.24 -11.12 20.00
C LEU A 181 -3.07 -10.53 19.20
N LEU A 182 -3.20 -9.31 18.66
CA LEU A 182 -2.07 -8.57 18.07
C LEU A 182 -0.98 -8.31 19.12
N ALA A 183 -1.36 -7.89 20.34
CA ALA A 183 -0.44 -7.70 21.46
C ALA A 183 0.23 -9.02 21.90
N ALA A 184 -0.54 -10.11 22.00
CA ALA A 184 -0.03 -11.44 22.32
C ALA A 184 0.95 -11.95 21.25
N ALA A 185 0.65 -11.74 19.97
CA ALA A 185 1.54 -12.08 18.85
C ALA A 185 2.85 -11.28 18.92
N ALA A 186 2.80 -9.97 19.20
CA ALA A 186 4.00 -9.15 19.37
C ALA A 186 4.87 -9.60 20.57
N TYR A 187 4.25 -10.03 21.68
CA TYR A 187 4.93 -10.60 22.83
C TYR A 187 5.55 -11.97 22.54
N ALA A 188 4.90 -12.79 21.71
CA ALA A 188 5.38 -14.11 21.28
C ALA A 188 6.58 -14.05 20.32
N VAL A 189 6.68 -13.04 19.46
CA VAL A 189 7.82 -12.87 18.53
C VAL A 189 9.07 -12.25 19.17
N ALA A 190 9.00 -11.84 20.44
CA ALA A 190 10.12 -11.21 21.16
C ALA A 190 11.40 -12.08 21.13
N PRO A 191 12.62 -11.49 21.01
CA PRO A 191 13.84 -12.26 20.75
C PRO A 191 14.14 -13.36 21.76
N GLN A 192 13.76 -13.17 23.03
CA GLN A 192 14.02 -14.09 24.14
C GLN A 192 13.07 -15.31 24.17
N ARG A 193 12.15 -15.42 23.21
CA ARG A 193 11.19 -16.55 23.12
C ARG A 193 11.76 -17.69 22.27
N HIS A 194 11.39 -18.92 22.63
CA HIS A 194 11.77 -20.11 21.86
C HIS A 194 11.30 -20.00 20.39
N ALA A 195 12.05 -20.57 19.45
CA ALA A 195 11.82 -20.42 18.02
C ALA A 195 10.39 -20.82 17.60
N ALA A 196 9.85 -21.90 18.15
CA ALA A 196 8.47 -22.34 17.88
C ALA A 196 7.41 -21.30 18.31
N VAL A 197 7.60 -20.66 19.47
CA VAL A 197 6.70 -19.60 19.98
C VAL A 197 6.75 -18.37 19.09
N ARG A 198 7.94 -18.02 18.58
CA ARG A 198 8.12 -16.91 17.64
C ARG A 198 7.49 -17.21 16.27
N ILE A 199 7.61 -18.44 15.77
CA ILE A 199 6.95 -18.88 14.53
C ILE A 199 5.42 -18.84 14.70
N ALA A 200 4.89 -19.35 15.82
CA ALA A 200 3.46 -19.28 16.14
C ALA A 200 2.97 -17.82 16.24
N GLY A 201 3.72 -16.93 16.90
CA GLY A 201 3.41 -15.50 16.97
C GLY A 201 3.36 -14.83 15.59
N HIS A 202 4.30 -15.15 14.70
CA HIS A 202 4.28 -14.67 13.31
C HIS A 202 3.10 -15.24 12.51
N ALA A 203 2.74 -16.51 12.70
CA ALA A 203 1.60 -17.13 12.02
C ALA A 203 0.26 -16.51 12.48
N VAL A 204 0.08 -16.33 13.79
CA VAL A 204 -1.09 -15.64 14.38
C VAL A 204 -1.17 -14.20 13.88
N PHE A 205 -0.04 -13.47 13.86
CA PHE A 205 -0.03 -12.11 13.30
C PHE A 205 -0.45 -12.09 11.82
N VAL A 206 0.05 -13.00 10.98
CA VAL A 206 -0.31 -13.04 9.55
C VAL A 206 -1.78 -13.38 9.36
N ALA A 207 -2.33 -14.33 10.12
CA ALA A 207 -3.75 -14.67 10.07
C ALA A 207 -4.64 -13.48 10.48
N LEU A 208 -4.31 -12.79 11.57
CA LEU A 208 -5.02 -11.58 12.02
C LEU A 208 -4.89 -10.43 11.01
N ALA A 209 -3.69 -10.20 10.46
CA ALA A 209 -3.46 -9.16 9.47
C ALA A 209 -4.29 -9.40 8.21
N LEU A 210 -4.37 -10.64 7.71
CA LEU A 210 -5.23 -10.98 6.58
C LEU A 210 -6.72 -10.80 6.92
N ALA A 211 -7.18 -11.29 8.08
CA ALA A 211 -8.58 -11.16 8.49
C ALA A 211 -9.03 -9.70 8.69
N LEU A 212 -8.15 -8.83 9.20
CA LEU A 212 -8.39 -7.39 9.34
C LEU A 212 -8.31 -6.65 7.98
N MET A 213 -7.41 -7.05 7.08
CA MET A 213 -7.29 -6.47 5.73
C MET A 213 -8.45 -6.84 4.79
N LEU A 214 -9.10 -7.98 5.05
CA LEU A 214 -10.21 -8.55 4.28
C LEU A 214 -11.58 -8.37 4.94
N HIS A 215 -11.65 -7.65 6.07
CA HIS A 215 -12.91 -7.34 6.78
C HIS A 215 -13.68 -8.57 7.29
N TRP A 216 -12.95 -9.62 7.69
CA TRP A 216 -13.50 -10.91 8.15
C TRP A 216 -13.80 -10.97 9.65
N LEU A 217 -13.34 -9.99 10.44
CA LEU A 217 -13.50 -10.02 11.91
C LEU A 217 -14.73 -9.23 12.36
N PRO A 218 -15.52 -9.77 13.32
CA PRO A 218 -16.74 -9.12 13.79
C PRO A 218 -16.43 -7.88 14.65
N GLY A 219 -17.42 -6.98 14.72
CA GLY A 219 -17.39 -5.83 15.63
C GLY A 219 -16.75 -4.55 15.08
N PHE A 220 -16.34 -4.51 13.81
CA PHE A 220 -15.93 -3.29 13.12
C PHE A 220 -17.08 -2.78 12.24
N HIS A 221 -17.81 -1.76 12.71
CA HIS A 221 -18.96 -1.19 12.00
C HIS A 221 -18.52 -0.10 11.01
N ASN A 222 -17.74 -0.51 10.02
CA ASN A 222 -17.17 0.36 8.99
C ASN A 222 -18.27 1.08 8.18
N PRO A 223 -18.41 2.43 8.23
CA PRO A 223 -19.48 3.15 7.55
C PRO A 223 -19.23 3.33 6.05
N ARG A 224 -20.28 3.13 5.24
CA ARG A 224 -20.27 3.41 3.80
C ARG A 224 -20.39 4.92 3.53
N VAL A 225 -19.29 5.56 3.18
CA VAL A 225 -19.21 7.01 2.93
C VAL A 225 -19.34 7.41 1.46
N ILE A 226 -19.17 6.46 0.53
CA ILE A 226 -19.57 6.63 -0.88
C ILE A 226 -20.50 5.48 -1.23
N GLY A 227 -21.73 5.81 -1.65
CA GLY A 227 -22.73 4.84 -2.10
C GLY A 227 -22.36 4.13 -3.40
N SER A 228 -23.29 3.39 -3.98
CA SER A 228 -23.10 2.75 -5.29
C SER A 228 -23.14 3.82 -6.39
N VAL A 229 -21.97 4.20 -6.92
CA VAL A 229 -21.78 5.29 -7.88
C VAL A 229 -21.04 4.77 -9.12
N ARG A 230 -21.57 5.05 -10.31
CA ARG A 230 -20.81 4.95 -11.57
C ARG A 230 -20.20 6.30 -11.88
N TYR A 231 -18.88 6.40 -11.90
CA TYR A 231 -18.20 7.67 -12.19
C TYR A 231 -18.14 8.02 -13.68
N THR A 232 -18.39 7.04 -14.55
CA THR A 232 -18.52 7.18 -16.01
C THR A 232 -19.59 6.18 -16.49
N PRO A 233 -20.25 6.38 -17.65
CA PRO A 233 -21.39 5.54 -18.07
C PRO A 233 -21.03 4.06 -18.27
N ASP A 234 -19.80 3.83 -18.74
CA ASP A 234 -19.15 2.56 -19.01
C ASP A 234 -18.61 1.85 -17.75
N ALA A 235 -18.47 2.54 -16.61
CA ALA A 235 -17.89 1.98 -15.40
C ALA A 235 -18.82 0.98 -14.68
N ALA A 236 -18.21 -0.04 -14.09
CA ALA A 236 -18.83 -0.79 -12.99
C ALA A 236 -19.14 0.15 -11.80
N PRO A 237 -20.16 -0.13 -10.97
CA PRO A 237 -20.45 0.69 -9.79
C PRO A 237 -19.33 0.55 -8.74
N PHE A 238 -18.80 1.69 -8.29
CA PHE A 238 -17.92 1.78 -7.13
C PHE A 238 -18.73 2.04 -5.85
N SER A 239 -18.20 1.65 -4.69
CA SER A 239 -18.64 2.16 -3.39
C SER A 239 -17.45 2.18 -2.42
N MET A 240 -17.51 3.02 -1.40
CA MET A 240 -16.40 3.17 -0.45
C MET A 240 -16.87 3.20 1.00
N TYR A 241 -16.11 2.49 1.83
CA TYR A 241 -16.25 2.47 3.28
C TYR A 241 -15.02 3.16 3.89
N LEU A 242 -15.20 3.82 5.04
CA LEU A 242 -14.07 4.08 5.93
C LEU A 242 -13.92 2.87 6.84
N ASN A 243 -12.73 2.27 6.82
CA ASN A 243 -12.48 1.00 7.49
C ASN A 243 -11.57 1.22 8.70
N LEU A 244 -11.88 0.59 9.84
CA LEU A 244 -11.11 0.70 11.10
C LEU A 244 -10.09 -0.44 11.26
N ASP A 245 -10.43 -1.62 10.77
CA ASP A 245 -9.66 -2.86 10.80
C ASP A 245 -8.43 -2.84 9.87
N LYS A 246 -8.60 -2.44 8.60
CA LYS A 246 -7.47 -2.30 7.65
C LYS A 246 -6.36 -1.38 8.17
N PRO A 247 -6.61 -0.11 8.55
CA PRO A 247 -5.55 0.77 9.06
C PRO A 247 -4.99 0.32 10.41
N LEU A 248 -5.73 -0.41 11.25
CA LEU A 248 -5.22 -0.95 12.51
C LEU A 248 -3.97 -1.82 12.28
N VAL A 249 -3.92 -2.62 11.21
CA VAL A 249 -2.72 -3.41 10.86
C VAL A 249 -1.56 -2.49 10.48
N GLY A 250 -1.81 -1.45 9.69
CA GLY A 250 -0.80 -0.46 9.31
C GLY A 250 -0.21 0.27 10.52
N PHE A 251 -1.08 0.72 11.43
CA PHE A 251 -0.67 1.33 12.70
C PHE A 251 0.12 0.36 13.57
N TRP A 252 -0.39 -0.86 13.77
CA TRP A 252 0.26 -1.88 14.57
C TRP A 252 1.69 -2.14 14.11
N LEU A 253 1.87 -2.37 12.80
CA LEU A 253 3.16 -2.58 12.18
C LEU A 253 4.07 -1.35 12.35
N LEU A 254 3.59 -0.15 12.03
CA LEU A 254 4.41 1.05 12.08
C LEU A 254 4.79 1.45 13.52
N TRP A 255 3.94 1.18 14.51
CA TRP A 255 4.21 1.44 15.93
C TRP A 255 5.09 0.37 16.60
N THR A 256 4.96 -0.91 16.24
CA THR A 256 5.77 -2.00 16.83
C THR A 256 7.12 -2.21 16.17
N LEU A 257 7.26 -1.96 14.85
CA LEU A 257 8.46 -2.34 14.09
C LEU A 257 9.46 -1.18 13.92
N PRO A 258 10.68 -1.25 14.48
CA PRO A 258 11.65 -0.14 14.40
C PRO A 258 12.14 0.18 12.99
N TRP A 259 12.13 -0.80 12.08
CA TRP A 259 12.59 -0.64 10.69
C TRP A 259 11.54 -0.07 9.73
N LEU A 260 10.30 0.15 10.19
CA LEU A 260 9.28 0.90 9.44
C LEU A 260 9.41 2.43 9.63
N ARG A 261 10.35 2.89 10.45
CA ARG A 261 10.61 4.34 10.65
C ARG A 261 10.81 5.03 9.29
N PRO A 262 10.17 6.18 9.05
CA PRO A 262 10.34 6.92 7.79
C PRO A 262 11.78 7.41 7.61
N ILE A 263 12.19 7.67 6.36
CA ILE A 263 13.56 8.10 6.05
C ILE A 263 13.65 9.62 6.17
N ASP A 264 14.64 10.13 6.92
CA ASP A 264 14.81 11.58 7.11
C ASP A 264 15.18 12.32 5.81
N ASP A 265 15.87 11.64 4.88
CA ASP A 265 16.03 12.08 3.48
C ASP A 265 14.70 11.97 2.71
N ARG A 266 13.84 12.95 2.97
CA ARG A 266 12.59 13.18 2.24
C ARG A 266 12.83 13.41 0.76
N ALA A 267 13.91 14.07 0.35
CA ALA A 267 14.15 14.39 -1.06
C ALA A 267 14.31 13.11 -1.90
N ARG A 268 15.09 12.15 -1.39
CA ARG A 268 15.22 10.80 -1.99
C ARG A 268 13.91 10.02 -1.94
N ALA A 269 13.19 10.03 -0.81
CA ALA A 269 11.92 9.32 -0.67
C ALA A 269 10.86 9.83 -1.69
N TRP A 270 10.74 11.15 -1.85
CA TRP A 270 9.83 11.76 -2.82
C TRP A 270 10.25 11.51 -4.27
N ARG A 271 11.55 11.65 -4.61
CA ARG A 271 12.04 11.33 -5.96
C ARG A 271 11.79 9.87 -6.33
N ALA A 272 12.12 8.93 -5.45
CA ALA A 272 11.87 7.51 -5.65
C ALA A 272 10.37 7.22 -5.82
N GLY A 273 9.53 7.80 -4.96
CA GLY A 273 8.08 7.63 -5.01
C GLY A 273 7.44 8.19 -6.29
N ILE A 274 7.84 9.38 -6.74
CA ILE A 274 7.32 10.01 -7.97
C ILE A 274 7.77 9.24 -9.22
N VAL A 275 9.06 8.87 -9.32
CA VAL A 275 9.56 8.10 -10.47
C VAL A 275 8.87 6.73 -10.54
N ALA A 276 8.71 6.04 -9.40
CA ALA A 276 7.98 4.78 -9.35
C ALA A 276 6.49 4.95 -9.64
N ALA A 277 5.84 6.01 -9.15
CA ALA A 277 4.45 6.32 -9.49
C ALA A 277 4.25 6.46 -11.00
N VAL A 278 5.07 7.28 -11.67
CA VAL A 278 4.97 7.52 -13.12
C VAL A 278 5.27 6.24 -13.91
N ALA A 279 6.36 5.55 -13.61
CA ALA A 279 6.75 4.33 -14.33
C ALA A 279 5.74 3.19 -14.13
N THR A 280 5.25 2.99 -12.90
CA THR A 280 4.25 1.96 -12.59
C THR A 280 2.90 2.30 -13.23
N SER A 281 2.50 3.58 -13.21
CA SER A 281 1.30 4.06 -13.90
C SER A 281 1.36 3.83 -15.40
N ALA A 282 2.47 4.16 -16.04
CA ALA A 282 2.65 3.94 -17.47
C ALA A 282 2.50 2.45 -17.82
N VAL A 283 3.20 1.54 -17.14
CA VAL A 283 3.13 0.10 -17.41
C VAL A 283 1.73 -0.46 -17.13
N CYS A 284 1.17 -0.19 -15.95
CA CYS A 284 -0.09 -0.78 -15.53
C CYS A 284 -1.29 -0.25 -16.33
N LEU A 285 -1.35 1.06 -16.60
CA LEU A 285 -2.51 1.67 -17.27
C LEU A 285 -2.46 1.47 -18.79
N VAL A 286 -1.28 1.39 -19.41
CA VAL A 286 -1.17 0.96 -20.82
C VAL A 286 -1.56 -0.51 -20.98
N PHE A 287 -1.17 -1.40 -20.05
CA PHE A 287 -1.65 -2.79 -20.06
C PHE A 287 -3.18 -2.84 -19.87
N ALA A 288 -3.73 -2.14 -18.87
CA ALA A 288 -5.17 -2.15 -18.57
C ALA A 288 -6.03 -1.58 -19.71
N LEU A 289 -5.54 -0.56 -20.43
CA LEU A 289 -6.12 -0.12 -21.71
C LEU A 289 -6.09 -1.25 -22.75
N GLY A 290 -4.90 -1.82 -22.99
CA GLY A 290 -4.66 -2.82 -24.03
C GLY A 290 -5.45 -4.12 -23.87
N VAL A 291 -5.78 -4.51 -22.64
CA VAL A 291 -6.66 -5.67 -22.35
C VAL A 291 -8.13 -5.29 -22.11
N GLY A 292 -8.53 -4.04 -22.34
CA GLY A 292 -9.93 -3.60 -22.24
C GLY A 292 -10.52 -3.63 -20.82
N LEU A 293 -9.71 -3.39 -19.79
CA LEU A 293 -10.19 -3.26 -18.39
C LEU A 293 -10.62 -1.84 -18.05
N VAL A 294 -10.05 -0.83 -18.69
CA VAL A 294 -10.34 0.59 -18.46
C VAL A 294 -10.38 1.34 -19.79
N GLY A 295 -11.24 2.36 -19.90
CA GLY A 295 -11.16 3.38 -20.93
C GLY A 295 -10.42 4.63 -20.43
N TRP A 296 -10.03 5.53 -21.33
CA TRP A 296 -9.57 6.87 -20.98
C TRP A 296 -10.77 7.76 -20.64
N ALA A 297 -10.86 8.22 -19.40
CA ALA A 297 -11.97 9.05 -18.90
C ALA A 297 -11.55 9.98 -17.74
N PRO A 298 -10.93 11.13 -18.07
CA PRO A 298 -10.53 12.14 -17.09
C PRO A 298 -11.70 12.77 -16.34
N LYS A 299 -11.60 12.84 -15.01
CA LYS A 299 -12.64 13.36 -14.11
C LYS A 299 -12.10 13.71 -12.73
N TRP A 300 -12.81 14.61 -12.04
CA TRP A 300 -12.58 14.90 -10.63
C TRP A 300 -13.93 15.11 -9.92
N PRO A 301 -14.61 14.03 -9.49
CA PRO A 301 -15.90 14.14 -8.80
C PRO A 301 -15.74 14.78 -7.41
N GLU A 302 -16.82 15.31 -6.84
CA GLU A 302 -16.79 15.94 -5.51
C GLU A 302 -16.26 15.01 -4.41
N SER A 303 -16.54 13.71 -4.52
CA SER A 303 -16.05 12.66 -3.62
C SER A 303 -14.54 12.38 -3.74
N ALA A 304 -13.84 12.92 -4.74
CA ALA A 304 -12.44 12.63 -5.02
C ALA A 304 -11.51 12.94 -3.84
N TRP A 305 -11.77 14.01 -3.09
CA TRP A 305 -10.95 14.38 -1.93
C TRP A 305 -11.11 13.40 -0.76
N LEU A 306 -12.32 12.92 -0.51
CA LEU A 306 -12.59 11.89 0.51
C LEU A 306 -12.03 10.52 0.07
N TRP A 307 -12.18 10.17 -1.20
CA TRP A 307 -11.57 8.99 -1.81
C TRP A 307 -10.04 9.02 -1.68
N PHE A 308 -9.42 10.15 -2.01
CA PHE A 308 -7.97 10.32 -1.95
C PHE A 308 -7.44 10.26 -0.52
N ALA A 309 -8.12 10.89 0.44
CA ALA A 309 -7.76 10.82 1.85
C ALA A 309 -7.82 9.37 2.37
N ASN A 310 -8.89 8.63 2.08
CA ASN A 310 -9.02 7.22 2.44
C ASN A 310 -7.95 6.33 1.76
N ASN A 311 -7.70 6.55 0.47
CA ASN A 311 -6.72 5.79 -0.31
C ASN A 311 -5.30 6.01 0.22
N LEU A 312 -4.89 7.27 0.44
CA LEU A 312 -3.58 7.63 0.99
C LEU A 312 -3.39 7.15 2.44
N LEU A 313 -4.35 7.46 3.32
CA LEU A 313 -4.13 7.37 4.76
C LEU A 313 -4.57 6.04 5.39
N PHE A 314 -5.48 5.27 4.76
CA PHE A 314 -5.86 3.94 5.23
C PHE A 314 -5.46 2.81 4.28
N VAL A 315 -5.77 2.90 2.97
CA VAL A 315 -5.53 1.80 2.02
C VAL A 315 -4.03 1.60 1.74
N CYS A 316 -3.41 2.53 1.01
CA CYS A 316 -2.00 2.46 0.64
C CYS A 316 -1.08 2.48 1.86
N PHE A 317 -1.45 3.22 2.92
CA PHE A 317 -0.76 3.18 4.21
C PHE A 317 -0.64 1.75 4.75
N ALA A 318 -1.77 1.07 4.96
CA ALA A 318 -1.80 -0.22 5.63
C ALA A 318 -1.20 -1.32 4.75
N GLU A 319 -1.49 -1.29 3.45
CA GLU A 319 -1.00 -2.28 2.50
C GLU A 319 0.51 -2.15 2.28
N GLU A 320 1.07 -0.96 2.08
CA GLU A 320 2.52 -0.83 1.93
C GLU A 320 3.27 -1.09 3.25
N ALA A 321 2.65 -0.83 4.41
CA ALA A 321 3.19 -1.24 5.71
C ALA A 321 3.24 -2.77 5.85
N LEU A 322 2.21 -3.50 5.41
CA LEU A 322 2.18 -4.97 5.44
C LEU A 322 3.09 -5.59 4.37
N PHE A 323 2.87 -5.27 3.10
CA PHE A 323 3.56 -5.92 1.99
C PHE A 323 5.03 -5.49 1.84
N ARG A 324 5.37 -4.21 2.08
CA ARG A 324 6.77 -3.75 1.99
C ARG A 324 7.45 -3.73 3.36
N GLY A 325 6.79 -3.14 4.36
CA GLY A 325 7.37 -2.99 5.70
C GLY A 325 7.57 -4.31 6.47
N TYR A 326 6.51 -5.13 6.57
CA TYR A 326 6.56 -6.42 7.24
C TYR A 326 7.11 -7.53 6.33
N LEU A 327 6.45 -7.77 5.19
CA LEU A 327 6.75 -8.93 4.34
C LEU A 327 8.08 -8.76 3.56
N GLN A 328 8.18 -7.80 2.62
CA GLN A 328 9.42 -7.61 1.85
C GLN A 328 10.61 -7.28 2.76
N GLY A 329 10.45 -6.33 3.68
CA GLY A 329 11.50 -5.93 4.62
C GLY A 329 11.89 -7.05 5.58
N GLY A 330 10.92 -7.77 6.14
CA GLY A 330 11.14 -8.89 7.05
C GLY A 330 11.86 -10.05 6.37
N LEU A 331 11.38 -10.46 5.19
CA LEU A 331 11.97 -11.54 4.42
C LEU A 331 13.38 -11.17 3.90
N SER A 332 13.61 -9.91 3.52
CA SER A 332 14.96 -9.42 3.17
C SER A 332 15.96 -9.57 4.32
N ARG A 333 15.53 -9.34 5.57
CA ARG A 333 16.39 -9.54 6.77
C ARG A 333 16.49 -11.00 7.21
N LEU A 334 15.43 -11.79 7.04
CA LEU A 334 15.44 -13.22 7.37
C LEU A 334 16.35 -14.03 6.43
N LEU A 335 16.42 -13.63 5.16
CA LEU A 335 17.29 -14.21 4.13
C LEU A 335 18.65 -13.52 4.01
N ALA A 336 18.91 -12.46 4.80
CA ALA A 336 20.23 -11.85 4.85
C ALA A 336 21.28 -12.89 5.23
N ASN A 337 22.37 -12.94 4.46
CA ASN A 337 23.47 -13.90 4.59
C ASN A 337 23.07 -15.39 4.43
N ARG A 338 21.84 -15.69 4.00
CA ARG A 338 21.37 -17.07 3.72
C ARG A 338 21.13 -17.38 2.24
N ALA A 339 20.88 -16.36 1.43
CA ALA A 339 20.69 -16.52 -0.01
C ALA A 339 21.32 -15.36 -0.79
N PRO A 340 22.01 -15.61 -1.92
CA PRO A 340 22.32 -14.55 -2.88
C PRO A 340 21.01 -13.92 -3.39
N ALA A 341 21.04 -12.64 -3.71
CA ALA A 341 19.86 -11.87 -4.15
C ALA A 341 18.62 -11.92 -3.22
N SER A 342 18.82 -12.12 -1.91
CA SER A 342 17.77 -12.15 -0.88
C SER A 342 16.73 -11.01 -0.98
N GLY A 343 17.18 -9.78 -1.23
CA GLY A 343 16.31 -8.61 -1.41
C GLY A 343 15.51 -8.57 -2.73
N ALA A 344 15.88 -9.39 -3.72
CA ALA A 344 15.08 -9.61 -4.93
C ALA A 344 14.04 -10.71 -4.69
N LEU A 345 14.42 -11.82 -4.07
CA LEU A 345 13.50 -12.89 -3.66
C LEU A 345 12.38 -12.35 -2.76
N ALA A 346 12.73 -11.51 -1.78
CA ALA A 346 11.77 -10.88 -0.88
C ALA A 346 10.83 -9.88 -1.58
N LEU A 347 11.31 -9.19 -2.62
CA LEU A 347 10.48 -8.30 -3.45
C LEU A 347 9.50 -9.09 -4.30
N ILE A 348 9.97 -10.15 -4.97
CA ILE A 348 9.14 -11.01 -5.83
C ILE A 348 8.05 -11.69 -4.98
N ALA A 349 8.39 -12.26 -3.83
CA ALA A 349 7.41 -12.86 -2.92
C ALA A 349 6.36 -11.84 -2.43
N ALA A 350 6.77 -10.62 -2.09
CA ALA A 350 5.85 -9.57 -1.66
C ALA A 350 4.97 -9.01 -2.80
N ALA A 351 5.48 -8.99 -4.04
CA ALA A 351 4.72 -8.60 -5.21
C ALA A 351 3.67 -9.66 -5.59
N LEU A 352 4.06 -10.94 -5.60
CA LEU A 352 3.15 -12.06 -5.89
C LEU A 352 2.03 -12.17 -4.84
N LEU A 353 2.35 -12.03 -3.55
CA LEU A 353 1.34 -12.08 -2.48
C LEU A 353 0.43 -10.84 -2.49
N PHE A 354 0.94 -9.67 -2.87
CA PHE A 354 0.11 -8.47 -3.10
C PHE A 354 -0.81 -8.65 -4.32
N GLY A 355 -0.32 -9.28 -5.39
CA GLY A 355 -1.14 -9.70 -6.53
C GLY A 355 -2.25 -10.68 -6.14
N ALA A 356 -1.91 -11.74 -5.40
CA ALA A 356 -2.87 -12.74 -4.94
C ALA A 356 -3.98 -12.16 -4.04
N ALA A 357 -3.67 -11.13 -3.23
CA ALA A 357 -4.68 -10.42 -2.44
C ALA A 357 -5.74 -9.69 -3.29
N HIS A 358 -5.47 -9.43 -4.58
CA HIS A 358 -6.39 -8.82 -5.53
C HIS A 358 -7.20 -9.84 -6.36
N ALA A 359 -7.16 -11.14 -6.02
CA ALA A 359 -7.86 -12.20 -6.76
C ALA A 359 -9.38 -12.01 -6.89
N ALA A 360 -10.01 -11.25 -6.00
CA ALA A 360 -11.43 -10.88 -6.10
C ALA A 360 -11.77 -10.03 -7.35
N GLY A 361 -10.79 -9.38 -7.97
CA GLY A 361 -10.95 -8.70 -9.27
C GLY A 361 -10.78 -9.61 -10.49
N GLY A 362 -10.38 -10.88 -10.31
CA GLY A 362 -10.01 -11.78 -11.40
C GLY A 362 -8.53 -11.70 -11.80
N TRP A 363 -8.12 -12.59 -12.72
CA TRP A 363 -6.70 -12.85 -12.98
C TRP A 363 -5.94 -11.65 -13.58
N GLN A 364 -6.60 -10.80 -14.37
CA GLN A 364 -5.96 -9.60 -14.91
C GLN A 364 -5.63 -8.59 -13.80
N TRP A 365 -6.47 -8.49 -12.76
CA TRP A 365 -6.19 -7.68 -11.58
C TRP A 365 -5.07 -8.28 -10.73
N VAL A 366 -4.97 -9.61 -10.61
CA VAL A 366 -3.81 -10.28 -10.00
C VAL A 366 -2.51 -9.93 -10.74
N ALA A 367 -2.53 -9.96 -12.07
CA ALA A 367 -1.37 -9.61 -12.89
C ALA A 367 -0.97 -8.13 -12.73
N LEU A 368 -1.93 -7.21 -12.88
CA LEU A 368 -1.72 -5.77 -12.68
C LEU A 368 -1.19 -5.45 -11.28
N ALA A 369 -1.83 -5.99 -10.23
CA ALA A 369 -1.39 -5.79 -8.86
C ALA A 369 0.01 -6.40 -8.62
N THR A 370 0.35 -7.55 -9.23
CA THR A 370 1.71 -8.10 -9.14
C THR A 370 2.75 -7.13 -9.73
N VAL A 371 2.50 -6.60 -10.93
CA VAL A 371 3.40 -5.62 -11.59
C VAL A 371 3.49 -4.33 -10.77
N ALA A 372 2.38 -3.84 -10.24
CA ALA A 372 2.34 -2.69 -9.35
C ALA A 372 3.15 -2.93 -8.06
N GLY A 373 3.00 -4.11 -7.44
CA GLY A 373 3.75 -4.53 -6.27
C GLY A 373 5.26 -4.64 -6.49
N VAL A 374 5.71 -4.96 -7.71
CA VAL A 374 7.13 -4.85 -8.10
C VAL A 374 7.58 -3.38 -8.11
N GLY A 375 6.81 -2.49 -8.74
CA GLY A 375 7.09 -1.05 -8.79
C GLY A 375 7.18 -0.42 -7.39
N TYR A 376 6.20 -0.71 -6.52
CA TYR A 376 6.18 -0.22 -5.15
C TYR A 376 7.30 -0.86 -4.29
N GLY A 377 7.63 -2.13 -4.54
CA GLY A 377 8.75 -2.81 -3.89
C GLY A 377 10.13 -2.29 -4.30
N LEU A 378 10.28 -1.77 -5.52
CA LEU A 378 11.45 -1.02 -5.96
C LEU A 378 11.48 0.38 -5.31
N ALA A 379 10.34 1.07 -5.25
CA ALA A 379 10.22 2.34 -4.54
C ALA A 379 10.60 2.20 -3.06
N TYR A 380 10.16 1.13 -2.38
CA TYR A 380 10.53 0.81 -1.00
C TYR A 380 12.04 0.64 -0.81
N ARG A 381 12.71 -0.07 -1.72
CA ARG A 381 14.18 -0.22 -1.70
C ARG A 381 14.90 1.11 -1.96
N ALA A 382 14.34 1.94 -2.84
CA ALA A 382 14.94 3.22 -3.22
C ALA A 382 14.75 4.32 -2.17
N GLY A 383 13.58 4.40 -1.51
CA GLY A 383 13.19 5.52 -0.65
C GLY A 383 12.27 5.17 0.54
N GLY A 384 12.21 3.90 0.96
CA GLY A 384 11.49 3.48 2.16
C GLY A 384 9.96 3.48 2.03
N LEU A 385 9.26 3.38 3.17
CA LEU A 385 7.81 3.26 3.22
C LEU A 385 7.09 4.44 2.53
N GLN A 386 7.60 5.66 2.69
CA GLN A 386 7.04 6.86 2.05
C GLN A 386 7.09 6.79 0.52
N ALA A 387 8.20 6.31 -0.05
CA ALA A 387 8.32 6.14 -1.51
C ALA A 387 7.34 5.08 -2.04
N ALA A 388 7.13 4.00 -1.30
CA ALA A 388 6.16 2.95 -1.65
C ALA A 388 4.72 3.47 -1.60
N VAL A 389 4.35 4.18 -0.53
CA VAL A 389 3.02 4.82 -0.40
C VAL A 389 2.80 5.86 -1.51
N LEU A 390 3.82 6.66 -1.88
CA LEU A 390 3.74 7.58 -3.02
C LEU A 390 3.54 6.86 -4.36
N ALA A 391 4.27 5.76 -4.59
CA ALA A 391 4.14 4.98 -5.83
C ALA A 391 2.73 4.38 -5.97
N HIS A 392 2.18 3.85 -4.87
CA HIS A 392 0.85 3.24 -4.83
C HIS A 392 -0.27 4.28 -4.95
N VAL A 393 -0.24 5.34 -4.15
CA VAL A 393 -1.21 6.45 -4.27
C VAL A 393 -1.12 7.11 -5.65
N GLY A 394 0.07 7.19 -6.24
CA GLY A 394 0.27 7.69 -7.60
C GLY A 394 -0.45 6.86 -8.67
N LEU A 395 -0.32 5.54 -8.66
CA LEU A 395 -1.08 4.66 -9.58
C LEU A 395 -2.58 4.81 -9.36
N ASN A 396 -3.03 4.72 -8.11
CA ASN A 396 -4.45 4.80 -7.77
C ASN A 396 -5.06 6.14 -8.20
N LEU A 397 -4.35 7.25 -7.97
CA LEU A 397 -4.76 8.60 -8.35
C LEU A 397 -4.81 8.77 -9.87
N ALA A 398 -3.82 8.23 -10.60
CA ALA A 398 -3.84 8.25 -12.06
C ALA A 398 -5.01 7.42 -12.62
N HIS A 399 -5.24 6.21 -12.10
CA HIS A 399 -6.39 5.36 -12.45
C HIS A 399 -7.72 6.06 -12.18
N PHE A 400 -7.96 6.52 -10.95
CA PHE A 400 -9.19 7.20 -10.55
C PHE A 400 -9.43 8.51 -11.32
N GLY A 401 -8.39 9.32 -11.47
CA GLY A 401 -8.49 10.65 -12.08
C GLY A 401 -8.53 10.67 -13.61
N LEU A 402 -7.95 9.67 -14.29
CA LEU A 402 -7.77 9.68 -15.76
C LEU A 402 -8.46 8.55 -16.52
N PHE A 403 -8.92 7.47 -15.84
CA PHE A 403 -9.42 6.25 -16.50
C PHE A 403 -10.74 5.75 -15.91
N THR A 404 -11.49 4.92 -16.64
CA THR A 404 -12.72 4.27 -16.14
C THR A 404 -12.47 3.59 -14.79
N TYR A 405 -13.24 3.98 -13.76
CA TYR A 405 -13.01 3.56 -12.38
C TYR A 405 -14.29 3.00 -11.75
N PRO A 406 -14.26 1.80 -11.12
CA PRO A 406 -13.06 1.02 -10.80
C PRO A 406 -12.53 0.20 -11.99
N MET A 407 -13.41 -0.14 -12.93
CA MET A 407 -13.10 -0.79 -14.21
C MET A 407 -14.30 -0.64 -15.14
N LEU A 408 -14.12 -0.98 -16.43
CA LEU A 408 -15.21 -1.17 -17.38
C LEU A 408 -16.21 -2.21 -16.85
N ALA A 409 -17.51 -1.94 -17.02
CA ALA A 409 -18.55 -2.90 -16.75
C ALA A 409 -18.49 -4.04 -17.76
N VAL A 410 -18.52 -5.28 -17.27
CA VAL A 410 -18.70 -6.46 -18.13
C VAL A 410 -20.06 -6.34 -18.83
N ALA A 411 -20.06 -6.43 -20.16
CA ALA A 411 -21.29 -6.47 -20.95
C ALA A 411 -22.13 -7.69 -20.52
N ARG A 412 -23.44 -7.48 -20.35
CA ARG A 412 -24.42 -8.50 -19.98
C ARG A 412 -25.24 -8.91 -21.19
#